data_AF-A0AAU9HEY6-F1
#
_entry.id   AF-A0AAU9HEY6-F1
#
_cell.length_a   1.000
_cell.length_b   1.000
_cell.length_c   1.000
_cell.angle_alpha   90.00
_cell.angle_beta   90.00
_cell.angle_gamma   90.00
#
_symmetry.space_group_name_H-M   'P 1'
#
loop_
_entity.id
_entity.type
_entity.pdbx_description
1 polymer ?
#
loop_
_entity_poly.entity_id
_entity_poly.type
_entity_poly.pdbx_seq_one_letter_code
_entity_poly.pdbx_strand_id
1 'polypeptide(L)'
;MHYINVNYLNIKPIPLSFLLVDCDPKSERLQVLSRTTGELIRHSKVLNNNFKAILPLKYSQESSLMCVMLDDNSEFNAAILDNVQLMLINLIDFDPNNPQPYEPIP
;
A
#
# COMPACT_ATOMS: atom_id res chain seq x y z
N MET A 1 29.50 -12.19 37.40
CA MET A 1 28.13 -11.70 37.70
C MET A 1 27.63 -11.03 36.42
N HIS A 2 26.63 -11.60 35.74
CA HIS A 2 26.08 -11.02 34.52
C HIS A 2 24.90 -10.12 34.91
N TYR A 3 24.95 -8.86 34.54
CA TYR A 3 23.85 -7.92 34.71
C TYR A 3 23.03 -7.91 33.42
N ILE A 4 21.79 -8.38 33.50
CA ILE A 4 20.85 -8.26 32.39
C ILE A 4 20.22 -6.88 32.50
N ASN A 5 20.45 -6.04 31.50
CA ASN A 5 19.83 -4.73 31.41
C ASN A 5 18.61 -4.84 30.47
N VAL A 6 17.41 -4.67 31.01
CA VAL A 6 16.16 -4.73 30.25
C VAL A 6 15.73 -3.30 29.95
N ASN A 7 15.90 -2.89 28.69
CA ASN A 7 15.41 -1.60 28.22
C ASN A 7 14.00 -1.77 27.66
N TYR A 8 13.02 -1.10 28.27
CA TYR A 8 11.69 -0.96 27.70
C TYR A 8 11.72 0.11 26.60
N LEU A 9 11.56 -0.31 25.35
CA LEU A 9 11.36 0.62 24.24
C LEU A 9 9.88 1.03 24.21
N ASN A 10 9.61 2.32 24.38
CA ASN A 10 8.26 2.88 24.22
C ASN A 10 7.94 3.00 22.73
N ILE A 11 7.57 1.87 22.12
CA ILE A 11 7.23 1.77 20.71
C ILE A 11 5.79 2.25 20.55
N LYS A 12 5.61 3.53 20.17
CA LYS A 12 4.29 4.06 19.82
C LYS A 12 3.93 3.61 18.40
N PRO A 13 2.72 3.07 18.16
CA PRO A 13 2.31 2.70 16.81
C PRO A 13 2.29 3.92 15.89
N ILE A 14 2.73 3.72 14.66
CA ILE A 14 2.69 4.74 13.59
C ILE A 14 1.68 4.23 12.55
N PRO A 15 0.40 4.61 12.67
CA PRO A 15 -0.66 4.11 11.79
C PRO A 15 -0.55 4.74 10.39
N LEU A 16 -0.46 3.89 9.37
CA LEU A 16 -0.40 4.27 7.96
C LEU A 16 -1.29 3.35 7.13
N SER A 17 -1.39 3.64 5.84
CA SER A 17 -2.13 2.81 4.89
C SER A 17 -1.18 2.12 3.92
N PHE A 18 -1.44 0.86 3.63
CA PHE A 18 -0.68 0.05 2.68
C PHE A 18 -1.55 -0.38 1.50
N LEU A 19 -0.99 -0.22 0.30
CA LEU A 19 -1.56 -0.67 -0.96
C LEU A 19 -0.65 -1.76 -1.52
N LEU A 20 -1.24 -2.93 -1.75
CA LEU A 20 -0.67 -3.98 -2.58
C LEU A 20 -1.63 -4.23 -3.73
N VAL A 21 -1.12 -4.11 -4.95
CA VAL A 21 -1.85 -4.47 -6.16
C VAL A 21 -1.05 -5.57 -6.85
N ASP A 22 -1.70 -6.72 -7.04
CA ASP A 22 -1.22 -7.76 -7.93
C ASP A 22 -1.53 -7.30 -9.35
N CYS A 23 -0.46 -7.05 -10.09
CA CYS A 23 -0.50 -6.46 -11.40
C CYS A 23 -0.23 -7.54 -12.45
N ASP A 24 -0.89 -7.45 -13.60
CA ASP A 24 -0.62 -8.36 -14.72
C ASP A 24 0.88 -8.32 -15.10
N PRO A 25 1.53 -9.45 -15.42
CA PRO A 25 2.94 -9.48 -15.81
C PRO A 25 3.29 -8.56 -16.98
N LYS A 26 2.33 -8.25 -17.84
CA LYS A 26 2.50 -7.35 -18.99
C LYS A 26 2.26 -5.87 -18.64
N SER A 27 1.70 -5.59 -17.46
CA SER A 27 1.48 -4.22 -17.04
C SER A 27 2.80 -3.56 -16.63
N GLU A 28 3.02 -2.35 -17.14
CA GLU A 28 4.30 -1.68 -16.98
C GLU A 28 4.22 -0.60 -15.92
N ARG A 29 3.07 0.08 -15.79
CA ARG A 29 2.88 1.19 -14.85
C ARG A 29 1.56 1.11 -14.11
N LEU A 30 1.59 1.58 -12.87
CA LEU A 30 0.38 1.82 -12.08
C LEU A 30 0.31 3.30 -11.69
N GLN A 31 -0.88 3.88 -11.83
CA GLN A 31 -1.25 5.17 -11.29
C GLN A 31 -2.28 4.98 -10.18
N VAL A 32 -2.08 5.68 -9.07
CA VAL A 32 -3.03 5.79 -7.98
C VAL A 32 -3.57 7.21 -8.00
N LEU A 33 -4.87 7.35 -8.17
CA LEU A 33 -5.56 8.62 -8.31
C LEU A 33 -6.59 8.77 -7.19
N SER A 34 -6.83 10.01 -6.78
CA SER A 34 -7.99 10.35 -5.97
C SER A 34 -9.26 10.25 -6.83
N ARG A 35 -10.23 9.45 -6.42
CA ARG A 35 -11.49 9.28 -7.18
C ARG A 35 -12.30 10.57 -7.23
N THR A 36 -12.25 11.38 -6.17
CA THR A 36 -13.07 12.59 -6.05
C THR A 36 -12.48 13.78 -6.80
N THR A 37 -11.15 13.91 -6.79
CA THR A 37 -10.46 15.08 -7.37
C THR A 37 -9.73 14.78 -8.67
N GLY A 38 -9.50 13.51 -9.00
CA GLY A 38 -8.64 13.11 -10.11
C GLY A 38 -7.15 13.37 -9.85
N GLU A 39 -6.77 13.79 -8.65
CA GLU A 39 -5.38 14.10 -8.31
C GLU A 39 -4.51 12.85 -8.36
N LEU A 40 -3.34 12.95 -8.99
CA LEU A 40 -2.33 11.91 -9.02
C LEU A 40 -1.65 11.79 -7.65
N ILE A 41 -1.99 10.72 -6.93
CA ILE A 41 -1.40 10.43 -5.62
C ILE A 41 -0.06 9.72 -5.78
N ARG A 42 0.03 8.79 -6.75
CA ARG A 42 1.27 8.06 -7.02
C ARG A 42 1.33 7.56 -8.45
N HIS A 43 2.53 7.54 -9.02
CA HIS A 43 2.82 6.93 -10.30
C HIS A 43 4.13 6.15 -10.18
N SER A 44 4.15 4.89 -10.60
CA SER A 44 5.38 4.09 -10.63
C SER A 44 5.31 3.01 -11.69
N LYS A 45 6.50 2.55 -12.09
CA LYS A 45 6.65 1.27 -12.77
C LYS A 45 6.25 0.12 -11.84
N VAL A 46 5.61 -0.90 -12.40
CA VAL A 46 5.34 -2.18 -11.73
C VAL A 46 6.63 -3.00 -11.72
N LEU A 47 6.95 -3.62 -10.57
CA LEU A 47 8.14 -4.45 -10.40
C LEU A 47 7.72 -5.82 -9.89
N ASN A 48 8.22 -6.89 -10.51
CA ASN A 48 7.90 -8.27 -10.11
C ASN A 48 6.39 -8.53 -10.01
N ASN A 49 5.63 -8.05 -11.01
CA ASN A 49 4.17 -8.17 -11.11
C ASN A 49 3.41 -7.57 -9.92
N ASN A 50 4.06 -6.74 -9.10
CA ASN A 50 3.43 -6.15 -7.93
C ASN A 50 3.69 -4.65 -7.87
N PHE A 51 2.70 -3.94 -7.37
CA PHE A 51 2.87 -2.56 -6.95
C PHE A 51 2.60 -2.46 -5.44
N LYS A 52 3.56 -1.86 -4.74
CA LYS A 52 3.48 -1.62 -3.29
C LYS A 52 3.61 -0.14 -3.00
N ALA A 53 2.72 0.40 -2.18
CA ALA A 53 2.80 1.78 -1.72
C ALA A 53 2.35 1.92 -0.27
N ILE A 54 3.11 2.71 0.50
CA ILE A 54 2.66 3.24 1.79
C ILE A 54 2.13 4.65 1.54
N LEU A 55 0.93 4.92 2.04
CA LEU A 55 0.21 6.17 1.89
C LEU A 55 -0.32 6.66 3.24
N PRO A 56 -0.74 7.93 3.35
CA PRO A 56 -1.33 8.47 4.58
C PRO A 56 -2.57 7.69 5.04
N LEU A 57 -2.72 7.59 6.37
CA LEU A 57 -3.79 6.86 7.08
C LEU A 57 -5.22 7.12 6.56
N LYS A 58 -5.51 8.33 6.07
CA LYS A 58 -6.83 8.70 5.57
C LYS A 58 -7.35 7.74 4.47
N TYR A 59 -6.44 7.15 3.69
CA TYR A 59 -6.80 6.27 2.57
C TYR A 59 -7.16 4.83 2.99
N SER A 60 -6.96 4.45 4.25
CA SER A 60 -7.51 3.20 4.79
C SER A 60 -8.87 3.37 5.45
N GLN A 61 -9.28 4.60 5.75
CA GLN A 61 -10.57 4.87 6.39
C GLN A 61 -11.72 4.97 5.37
N GLU A 62 -11.41 5.44 4.16
CA GLU A 62 -12.38 5.64 3.09
C GLU A 62 -11.90 5.01 1.78
N SER A 63 -12.83 4.48 1.00
CA SER A 63 -12.57 3.97 -0.34
C SER A 63 -12.54 5.12 -1.36
N SER A 64 -11.56 6.01 -1.22
CA SER A 64 -11.48 7.28 -1.97
C SER A 64 -10.50 7.24 -3.15
N LEU A 65 -9.87 6.10 -3.42
CA LEU A 65 -8.84 5.97 -4.44
C LEU A 65 -9.32 5.12 -5.62
N MET A 66 -8.68 5.35 -6.77
CA MET A 66 -8.76 4.47 -7.92
C MET A 66 -7.34 4.12 -8.38
N CYS A 67 -7.17 2.91 -8.90
CA CYS A 67 -5.93 2.44 -9.48
C CYS A 67 -6.11 2.26 -10.98
N VAL A 68 -5.16 2.75 -11.76
CA VAL A 68 -5.14 2.63 -13.22
C VAL A 68 -3.85 1.94 -13.63
N MET A 69 -3.98 0.78 -14.27
CA MET A 69 -2.90 0.06 -14.90
C MET A 69 -2.73 0.60 -16.32
N LEU A 70 -1.52 1.06 -16.62
CA LEU A 70 -1.14 1.55 -17.93
C LEU A 70 -0.15 0.58 -18.58
N ASP A 71 -0.36 0.42 -19.88
CA ASP A 71 0.51 -0.31 -20.78
C ASP A 71 1.19 0.69 -21.73
N ASP A 72 2.52 0.67 -21.80
CA ASP A 72 3.31 1.49 -22.72
C ASP A 72 3.55 0.76 -24.06
N ASN A 73 3.41 -0.57 -24.13
CA ASN A 73 3.79 -1.37 -25.30
C ASN A 73 2.61 -1.80 -26.20
N SER A 74 1.38 -1.40 -25.86
CA SER A 74 0.15 -1.70 -26.59
C SER A 74 -0.20 -3.19 -26.71
N GLU A 75 0.38 -4.05 -25.87
CA GLU A 75 0.02 -5.47 -25.77
C GLU A 75 -1.23 -5.71 -24.91
N PHE A 76 -1.61 -4.77 -24.04
CA PHE A 76 -2.72 -4.94 -23.10
C PHE A 76 -3.60 -3.69 -22.99
N ASN A 77 -4.90 -3.91 -22.79
CA ASN A 77 -5.84 -2.83 -22.54
C ASN A 77 -5.63 -2.28 -21.12
N ALA A 78 -5.59 -0.95 -20.97
CA ALA A 78 -5.55 -0.34 -19.65
C ALA A 78 -6.71 -0.86 -18.78
N ALA A 79 -6.39 -1.22 -17.53
CA ALA A 79 -7.37 -1.69 -16.56
C ALA A 79 -7.53 -0.65 -15.45
N ILE A 80 -8.77 -0.46 -15.00
CA ILE A 80 -9.10 0.51 -13.95
C ILE A 80 -9.83 -0.23 -12.83
N LEU A 81 -9.33 -0.08 -11.62
CA LEU A 81 -10.00 -0.51 -10.40
C LEU A 81 -10.42 0.73 -9.62
N ASP A 82 -11.72 0.95 -9.54
CA ASP A 82 -12.31 2.04 -8.75
C ASP A 82 -12.64 1.59 -7.32
N ASN A 83 -12.91 2.56 -6.44
CA ASN A 83 -13.37 2.35 -5.07
C ASN A 83 -12.37 1.53 -4.22
N VAL A 84 -11.08 1.84 -4.37
CA VAL A 84 -9.98 1.18 -3.67
C VAL A 84 -9.85 1.74 -2.26
N GLN A 85 -9.84 0.84 -1.27
CA GLN A 85 -9.54 1.12 0.13
C GLN A 85 -8.23 0.44 0.51
N LEU A 86 -7.37 1.13 1.25
CA LEU A 86 -6.08 0.57 1.66
C LEU A 86 -6.17 -0.17 2.99
N MET A 87 -5.20 -1.06 3.20
CA MET A 87 -5.06 -1.77 4.47
C MET A 87 -4.45 -0.85 5.54
N LEU A 88 -5.02 -0.85 6.73
CA LEU A 88 -4.43 -0.19 7.90
C LEU A 88 -3.22 -0.99 8.39
N ILE A 89 -2.08 -0.32 8.57
CA ILE A 89 -0.84 -0.92 9.06
C ILE A 89 -0.21 -0.10 10.19
N ASN A 90 0.51 -0.78 11.09
CA ASN A 90 1.48 -0.13 11.97
C ASN A 90 2.86 -0.20 11.31
N LEU A 91 3.47 0.94 10.98
CA LEU A 91 4.76 0.98 10.27
C LEU A 91 5.87 0.21 11.00
N ILE A 92 5.78 0.07 12.32
CA ILE A 92 6.86 -0.52 13.14
C ILE A 92 6.86 -2.05 13.05
N ASP A 93 5.69 -2.67 13.06
CA ASP A 93 5.54 -4.14 13.12
C ASP A 93 5.15 -4.75 11.77
N PHE A 94 4.94 -3.92 10.75
CA PHE A 94 4.45 -4.36 9.46
C PHE A 94 5.53 -5.05 8.61
N ASP A 95 5.25 -6.27 8.16
CA ASP A 95 6.05 -6.98 7.16
C ASP A 95 5.44 -6.79 5.74
N PRO A 96 6.11 -6.06 4.83
CA PRO A 96 5.62 -5.86 3.46
C PRO A 96 5.59 -7.13 2.59
N ASN A 97 6.25 -8.21 3.00
CA ASN A 97 6.27 -9.49 2.28
C ASN A 97 5.21 -10.47 2.77
N ASN A 98 4.68 -10.25 3.97
CA ASN A 98 3.54 -10.98 4.52
C ASN A 98 2.48 -9.99 5.02
N PRO A 99 1.80 -9.27 4.12
CA PRO A 99 0.78 -8.30 4.49
C PRO A 99 -0.42 -9.02 5.09
N GLN A 100 -0.51 -9.01 6.42
CA GLN A 100 -1.67 -9.46 7.16
C GLN A 100 -2.52 -8.24 7.54
N PRO A 101 -3.86 -8.37 7.57
CA PRO A 101 -4.71 -7.35 8.16
C PRO A 101 -4.25 -7.08 9.59
N TYR A 102 -4.20 -5.81 10.00
CA TYR A 102 -3.96 -5.49 11.41
C TYR A 102 -5.11 -6.05 12.27
N GLU A 103 -4.80 -7.05 13.09
CA GLU A 103 -5.68 -7.52 14.16
C GLU A 103 -5.34 -6.72 15.44
N PRO A 104 -6.30 -6.00 16.04
CA PRO A 104 -6.04 -5.33 17.30
C PRO A 104 -5.72 -6.38 18.38
N ILE A 105 -4.69 -6.11 19.19
CA ILE A 105 -4.39 -6.94 20.36
C ILE A 105 -5.60 -6.83 21.33
N PRO A 106 -6.17 -7.95 21.80
CA PRO A 106 -7.34 -7.95 22.67
C PRO A 106 -7.12 -7.26 24.03
#